data_AF-W9QXG4-F1
#
_entry.id   AF-W9QXG4-F1
#
_cell.length_a   1.000
_cell.length_b   1.000
_cell.length_c   1.000
_cell.angle_alpha   90.00
_cell.angle_beta   90.00
_cell.angle_gamma   90.00
#
_symmetry.space_group_name_H-M   'P 1'
#
loop_
_entity.id
_entity.type
_entity.pdbx_description
1 polymer ?
#
loop_
_entity_poly.entity_id
_entity_poly.type
_entity_poly.pdbx_seq_one_letter_code
_entity_poly.pdbx_strand_id
1 'polypeptide(L)' 'MAKPVLLSLSLRLLVLLQGRLALSRSRSEERQNECQFDRLLALEPDNRIQIEAGVIEFWNPNHVQFQIPMRRCLDRPHHH' A
#
# COMPACT_ATOMS: atom_id res chain seq x y z
N MET A 1 0.43 -23.58 -46.57
CA MET A 1 -0.80 -23.52 -45.76
C MET A 1 -0.52 -23.20 -44.27
N ALA A 2 0.43 -22.30 -43.95
CA ALA A 2 0.82 -21.98 -42.56
C ALA A 2 0.15 -20.71 -41.97
N LYS A 3 -0.52 -19.93 -42.83
CA LYS A 3 -1.11 -18.63 -42.48
C LYS A 3 -2.23 -18.69 -41.43
N PRO A 4 -3.18 -19.64 -41.45
CA PRO A 4 -4.26 -19.66 -40.45
C PRO A 4 -3.79 -20.11 -39.05
N VAL A 5 -2.76 -20.95 -38.99
CA VAL A 5 -2.20 -21.46 -37.72
C VAL A 5 -1.50 -20.34 -36.95
N LEU A 6 -0.74 -19.49 -37.65
CA LEU A 6 -0.06 -18.33 -37.05
C LEU A 6 -1.07 -17.32 -36.50
N LEU A 7 -2.18 -17.08 -37.21
CA LEU A 7 -3.24 -16.19 -36.75
C LEU A 7 -3.91 -16.73 -35.48
N SER A 8 -4.26 -18.02 -35.45
CA SER A 8 -4.79 -18.68 -34.25
C SER A 8 -3.83 -18.58 -33.05
N LEU A 9 -2.53 -18.81 -33.29
CA LEU A 9 -1.53 -18.77 -32.22
C LEU A 9 -1.32 -17.34 -31.68
N SER A 10 -1.29 -16.34 -32.57
CA SER A 10 -1.21 -14.93 -32.19
C SER A 10 -2.41 -14.47 -31.38
N LEU A 11 -3.63 -14.90 -31.75
CA LEU A 11 -4.85 -14.56 -31.03
C LEU A 11 -4.87 -15.16 -29.62
N ARG A 12 -4.42 -16.41 -29.47
CA ARG A 12 -4.28 -17.05 -28.15
C ARG A 12 -3.24 -16.35 -27.27
N LEU A 13 -2.11 -15.94 -27.85
CA LEU A 13 -1.07 -15.21 -27.13
C LEU A 13 -1.56 -13.85 -26.64
N LEU A 14 -2.33 -13.12 -27.46
CA LEU A 14 -2.93 -11.83 -27.09
C LEU A 14 -3.91 -11.97 -25.92
N VAL A 15 -4.78 -12.98 -25.93
CA VAL A 15 -5.74 -13.24 -24.83
C VAL A 15 -5.00 -13.58 -23.53
N LEU A 16 -3.93 -14.39 -23.60
CA LEU A 16 -3.12 -14.72 -22.44
C LEU A 16 -2.36 -13.50 -21.88
N LEU A 17 -1.85 -12.61 -22.74
CA LEU A 17 -1.19 -11.37 -22.30
C LEU A 17 -2.17 -10.41 -21.62
N GLN A 18 -3.39 -10.27 -22.14
CA GLN A 18 -4.43 -9.43 -21.54
C GLN A 18 -4.82 -9.90 -20.13
N GLY A 19 -4.93 -11.21 -19.92
CA GLY A 19 -5.23 -11.78 -18.60
C GLY A 19 -4.11 -11.57 -17.57
N ARG A 20 -2.84 -11.54 -18.00
CA ARG A 20 -1.68 -11.27 -17.11
C ARG A 20 -1.54 -9.80 -16.74
N LEU A 21 -1.87 -8.88 -17.67
CA LEU A 21 -1.77 -7.43 -17.44
C LEU A 21 -2.87 -6.89 -16.52
N ALA A 22 -4.03 -7.54 -16.46
CA ALA A 22 -5.11 -7.12 -15.54
C ALA A 22 -4.78 -7.42 -14.06
N LEU A 23 -4.00 -8.47 -13.78
CA LEU A 23 -3.65 -8.89 -12.42
C LEU A 23 -2.64 -7.95 -11.74
N SER A 24 -1.83 -7.20 -12.48
CA SER A 24 -0.88 -6.25 -11.90
C SER A 24 -1.56 -4.95 -11.43
N ARG A 25 -2.71 -4.59 -12.02
CA ARG A 25 -3.44 -3.36 -11.69
C ARG A 25 -4.21 -3.43 -10.37
N SER A 26 -4.70 -4.62 -9.99
CA SER A 26 -5.39 -4.80 -8.70
C SER A 26 -4.46 -4.53 -7.50
N ARG A 27 -3.19 -4.93 -7.61
CA ARG A 27 -2.20 -4.72 -6.54
C ARG A 27 -1.80 -3.26 -6.33
N SER A 28 -1.89 -2.43 -7.36
CA SER A 28 -1.63 -0.98 -7.25
C SER A 28 -2.79 -0.23 -6.61
N GLU A 29 -4.04 -0.62 -6.90
CA GLU A 29 -5.22 0.06 -6.34
C GLU A 29 -5.48 -0.34 -4.88
N GLU A 30 -5.23 -1.60 -4.50
CA GLU A 30 -5.30 -2.04 -3.11
C GLU A 30 -4.31 -1.23 -2.23
N ARG A 31 -3.10 -0.96 -2.74
CA ARG A 31 -2.12 -0.08 -2.08
C ARG A 31 -2.52 1.38 -2.02
N GLN A 32 -3.34 1.90 -2.95
CA GLN A 32 -3.78 3.31 -2.91
C GLN A 32 -4.75 3.56 -1.76
N ASN A 33 -5.62 2.59 -1.48
CA ASN A 33 -6.60 2.70 -0.39
C ASN A 33 -6.00 2.42 1.00
N GLU A 34 -4.83 1.76 1.10
CA GLU A 34 -4.15 1.54 2.39
C GLU A 34 -3.80 2.84 3.15
N CYS A 35 -3.70 3.97 2.44
CA CYS A 35 -3.39 5.27 3.02
C CYS A 35 -4.58 6.24 3.02
N GLN A 36 -5.78 5.77 2.71
CA GLN A 36 -7.00 6.56 2.88
C GLN A 36 -7.49 6.38 4.32
N PHE A 37 -7.36 7.44 5.11
CA PHE A 37 -7.88 7.51 6.47
C PHE A 37 -9.17 8.34 6.45
N ASP A 38 -10.27 7.78 6.99
CA ASP A 38 -11.53 8.51 7.10
C ASP A 38 -11.41 9.72 8.04
N ARG A 39 -10.58 9.59 9.09
CA ARG A 39 -10.30 10.65 10.06
C ARG A 39 -8.95 10.44 10.74
N LEU A 40 -8.12 11.47 10.76
CA LEU A 40 -6.90 11.52 11.56
C LEU A 40 -7.17 12.35 12.83
N LEU A 41 -6.73 11.85 13.97
CA LEU A 41 -6.81 12.56 15.25
C LEU A 41 -5.41 13.05 15.65
N ALA A 42 -5.31 14.32 16.03
CA ALA A 42 -4.13 14.86 16.69
C ALA A 42 -4.16 14.41 18.15
N LEU A 43 -3.46 13.32 18.45
CA LEU A 43 -3.35 12.76 19.79
C LEU A 43 -2.11 13.30 20.49
N GLU A 44 -2.25 13.65 21.75
CA GLU A 44 -1.12 13.89 22.65
C GLU A 44 -0.49 12.54 23.07
N PRO A 45 0.81 12.54 23.48
CA PRO A 45 1.44 11.34 24.02
C PRO A 45 0.71 10.85 25.27
N ASP A 46 0.37 9.57 25.30
CA ASP A 46 -0.33 8.95 26.44
C ASP A 46 0.60 8.28 27.45
N ASN A 47 1.91 8.17 27.14
CA ASN A 47 2.90 7.60 28.04
C ASN A 47 4.08 8.55 28.26
N ARG A 48 4.61 8.52 29.48
CA ARG A 48 5.73 9.37 29.90
C ARG A 48 6.68 8.60 30.81
N ILE A 49 7.97 8.67 30.51
CA ILE A 49 9.05 8.11 31.32
C ILE A 49 9.99 9.24 31.71
N GLN A 50 10.20 9.42 33.02
CA GLN A 50 11.21 10.32 33.55
C GLN A 50 12.55 9.59 33.60
N ILE A 51 13.59 10.22 33.08
CA ILE A 51 14.98 9.77 33.18
C ILE A 51 15.83 10.87 33.83
N GLU A 52 17.07 10.55 34.19
CA GLU A 52 17.99 11.52 34.80
C GLU A 52 18.21 12.76 33.91
N ALA A 53 18.26 12.56 32.60
CA ALA A 53 18.51 13.62 31.62
C ALA A 53 17.23 14.25 31.02
N GLY A 54 16.05 14.04 31.62
CA GLY A 54 14.80 14.65 31.16
C GLY A 54 13.63 13.68 31.04
N VAL A 55 12.78 13.92 30.05
CA VAL A 55 11.50 13.22 29.89
C VAL A 55 11.42 12.62 28.49
N ILE A 56 10.99 11.36 28.41
CA ILE A 56 10.59 10.71 27.17
C ILE A 56 9.07 10.60 27.16
N GLU A 57 8.44 11.16 26.15
CA GLU A 57 7.00 11.06 25.89
C GLU A 57 6.77 10.23 24.63
N PHE A 58 5.82 9.31 24.67
CA PHE A 58 5.52 8.45 23.54
C PHE A 58 4.06 7.99 23.53
N TRP A 59 3.58 7.66 22.33
CA TRP A 59 2.22 7.19 22.10
C TRP A 59 2.12 5.67 22.22
N ASN A 60 0.96 5.17 22.63
CA ASN A 60 0.65 3.75 22.58
C ASN A 60 0.59 3.27 21.12
N PRO A 61 1.47 2.34 20.71
CA PRO A 61 1.55 1.88 19.33
C PRO A 61 0.31 1.10 18.88
N ASN A 62 -0.54 0.68 19.80
CA ASN A 62 -1.77 -0.06 19.51
C ASN A 62 -2.95 0.85 19.14
N HIS A 63 -2.80 2.18 19.23
CA HIS A 63 -3.85 3.09 18.78
C HIS A 63 -4.18 2.80 17.31
N VAL A 64 -5.47 2.74 16.96
CA VAL A 64 -5.95 2.33 15.62
C VAL A 64 -5.26 3.09 14.47
N GLN A 65 -4.96 4.37 14.69
CA GLN A 65 -4.28 5.25 13.73
C GLN A 65 -2.78 5.01 13.58
N PHE A 66 -2.13 4.32 14.53
CA PHE A 66 -0.69 3.99 14.48
C PHE A 66 -0.45 2.52 14.08
N GLN A 67 -1.52 1.78 13.79
CA GLN A 67 -1.44 0.41 13.28
C GLN A 67 -0.86 0.40 11.85
N ILE A 68 -0.68 -0.82 11.33
CA ILE A 68 0.04 -1.15 10.10
C ILE A 68 -0.25 -0.25 8.87
N PRO A 69 -1.46 0.31 8.63
CA PRO A 69 -1.69 1.23 7.52
C PRO A 69 -0.78 2.46 7.60
N MET A 70 -0.68 3.11 8.76
CA MET A 70 0.05 4.37 8.94
C MET A 70 1.56 4.23 8.71
N ARG A 71 2.17 3.14 9.21
CA ARG A 71 3.61 2.90 9.02
C ARG A 71 3.98 2.74 7.55
N ARG A 72 3.16 2.01 6.78
CA ARG A 72 3.38 1.83 5.33
C ARG A 72 3.16 3.10 4.52
N CYS A 73 2.37 4.04 5.04
CA CYS A 73 2.12 5.32 4.39
C CYS A 73 3.24 6.34 4.64
N LEU A 74 3.86 6.33 5.83
CA LEU A 74 5.00 7.19 6.15
C LEU A 74 6.22 6.88 5.28
N ASP A 75 6.44 5.61 4.93
CA ASP A 75 7.54 5.18 4.06
C ASP A 75 7.26 5.38 2.56
N ARG A 76 6.08 5.88 2.18
CA ARG A 76 5.75 6.09 0.76
C ARG A 76 6.43 7.39 0.26
N PRO A 77 7.28 7.34 -0.77
CA PRO A 77 7.78 8.55 -1.41
C PRO A 77 6.60 9.33 -2.00
N HIS A 78 6.43 10.58 -1.56
CA HIS A 78 5.49 11.53 -2.16
C HIS A 78 6.04 11.96 -3.51
N HIS A 79 5.64 11.26 -4.58
CA HIS A 79 5.79 11.79 -5.93
C HIS A 79 4.70 12.82 -6.17
N HIS A 80 5.09 14.09 -6.08
CA HIS A 80 4.34 15.23 -6.60
C HIS A 80 4.53 15.36 -8.11
#